data_AF-A0A239PNZ0-F1
#
_entry.id   AF-A0A239PNZ0-F1
#
_cell.length_a   1.000
_cell.length_b   1.000
_cell.length_c   1.000
_cell.angle_alpha   90.00
_cell.angle_beta   90.00
_cell.angle_gamma   90.00
#
_symmetry.space_group_name_H-M   'P 1'
#
loop_
_entity.id
_entity.type
_entity.pdbx_description
1 polymer ?
#
loop_
_entity_poly.entity_id
_entity_poly.type
_entity_poly.pdbx_seq_one_letter_code
_entity_poly.pdbx_strand_id
1 'polypeptide(L)'
;MLRFKNAALAAALSAALMGAPAQAATFTFAGLGGDLGETAVFTDGAHSVTAIAINTEQPPTPSLHQGLFGLGVNLGLLDSNQIDNVGDDEAIVFDFGVIVNFESITLSLASFFDDYRIWGTNDGSVASCTAGGLSCLTSVSSLIASGAGSGLEGLVTVNLMGNAFRYLIATVPGGSGDGYKVKSLAVSEVPVPGALVLLLTGLAGLGFAGRRTARA
;
A
#
# COMPACT_ATOMS: atom_id res chain seq x y z
N MET A 1 -52.55 18.24 0.64
CA MET A 1 -52.22 16.99 -0.09
C MET A 1 -50.84 17.07 -0.80
N LEU A 2 -49.80 17.62 -0.14
CA LEU A 2 -48.54 18.00 -0.80
C LEU A 2 -47.29 17.72 0.06
N ARG A 3 -47.10 16.48 0.53
CA ARG A 3 -45.94 16.12 1.37
C ARG A 3 -45.15 14.87 0.93
N PHE A 4 -45.64 14.11 -0.05
CA PHE A 4 -44.97 12.86 -0.48
C PHE A 4 -43.88 13.03 -1.55
N LYS A 5 -43.86 14.15 -2.29
CA LYS A 5 -42.91 14.33 -3.42
C LYS A 5 -41.46 14.58 -2.97
N ASN A 6 -41.26 15.20 -1.81
CA ASN A 6 -39.90 15.56 -1.34
C ASN A 6 -39.19 14.40 -0.62
N ALA A 7 -39.96 13.51 0.04
CA ALA A 7 -39.41 12.32 0.68
C ALA A 7 -38.90 11.29 -0.35
N ALA A 8 -39.59 11.16 -1.49
CA ALA A 8 -39.19 10.26 -2.57
C ALA A 8 -37.88 10.70 -3.24
N LEU A 9 -37.64 12.00 -3.39
CA LEU A 9 -36.40 12.52 -3.99
C LEU A 9 -35.18 12.33 -3.06
N ALA A 10 -35.37 12.51 -1.74
CA ALA A 10 -34.32 12.25 -0.74
C ALA A 10 -33.97 10.75 -0.62
N ALA A 11 -34.97 9.87 -0.70
CA ALA A 11 -34.76 8.43 -0.72
C ALA A 11 -34.05 7.96 -2.01
N ALA A 12 -34.41 8.52 -3.18
CA ALA A 12 -33.78 8.18 -4.45
C ALA A 12 -32.31 8.65 -4.54
N LEU A 13 -31.98 9.81 -3.99
CA LEU A 13 -30.60 10.30 -3.94
C LEU A 13 -29.74 9.45 -2.98
N SER A 14 -30.32 9.04 -1.85
CA SER A 14 -29.65 8.17 -0.86
C SER A 14 -29.37 6.78 -1.43
N ALA A 15 -30.30 6.22 -2.23
CA ALA A 15 -30.11 4.93 -2.90
C ALA A 15 -29.04 4.96 -4.00
N ALA A 16 -28.88 6.10 -4.70
CA ALA A 16 -27.85 6.26 -5.73
C ALA A 16 -26.42 6.45 -5.17
N LEU A 17 -26.30 6.81 -3.88
CA LEU A 17 -25.01 7.06 -3.20
C LEU A 17 -24.51 5.85 -2.39
N MET A 18 -25.24 4.72 -2.37
CA MET A 18 -24.95 3.56 -1.51
C MET A 18 -23.90 2.57 -2.05
N GLY A 19 -23.14 2.90 -3.10
CA GLY A 19 -22.10 1.98 -3.55
C GLY A 19 -21.34 2.47 -4.77
N ALA A 20 -20.27 3.24 -4.53
CA ALA A 20 -19.13 3.09 -5.42
C ALA A 20 -18.60 1.66 -5.19
N PRO A 21 -18.55 0.78 -6.21
CA PRO A 21 -17.94 -0.52 -6.02
C PRO A 21 -16.49 -0.32 -5.58
N ALA A 22 -16.03 -1.10 -4.61
CA ALA A 22 -14.60 -1.19 -4.32
C ALA A 22 -13.90 -1.59 -5.62
N GLN A 23 -13.07 -0.70 -6.16
CA GLN A 23 -12.31 -0.99 -7.37
C GLN A 23 -11.06 -1.73 -6.96
N ALA A 24 -10.87 -2.92 -7.56
CA ALA A 24 -9.65 -3.71 -7.38
C ALA A 24 -8.61 -3.26 -8.41
N ALA A 25 -7.40 -3.02 -7.92
CA ALA A 25 -6.23 -2.65 -8.70
C ALA A 25 -5.19 -3.76 -8.60
N THR A 26 -4.50 -4.04 -9.71
CA THR A 26 -3.36 -4.97 -9.74
C THR A 26 -2.16 -4.28 -10.34
N PHE A 27 -1.11 -4.11 -9.54
CA PHE A 27 0.15 -3.54 -9.98
C PHE A 27 1.11 -4.68 -10.30
N THR A 28 1.62 -4.71 -11.54
CA THR A 28 2.68 -5.65 -11.95
C THR A 28 3.97 -4.87 -12.14
N PHE A 29 5.05 -5.36 -11.55
CA PHE A 29 6.33 -4.66 -11.61
C PHE A 29 7.42 -5.40 -12.38
N ALA A 30 7.19 -6.63 -12.83
CA ALA A 30 8.12 -7.29 -13.74
C ALA A 30 8.27 -6.47 -15.04
N GLY A 31 9.50 -6.15 -15.43
CA GLY A 31 9.77 -5.31 -16.60
C GLY A 31 11.25 -5.14 -16.92
N LEU A 32 11.56 -4.30 -17.91
CA LEU A 32 12.94 -3.98 -18.34
C LEU A 32 13.34 -2.55 -17.93
N GLY A 33 12.92 -2.12 -16.74
CA GLY A 33 13.04 -0.72 -16.31
C GLY A 33 14.43 -0.31 -15.83
N GLY A 34 15.23 -1.25 -15.29
CA GLY A 34 16.52 -0.93 -14.68
C GLY A 34 16.36 -0.09 -13.40
N ASP A 35 17.33 0.78 -13.12
CA ASP A 35 17.30 1.65 -11.95
C ASP A 35 16.36 2.84 -12.18
N LEU A 36 15.39 3.00 -11.29
CA LEU A 36 14.32 4.01 -11.37
C LEU A 36 14.55 5.19 -10.42
N GLY A 37 15.63 5.19 -9.65
CA GLY A 37 15.90 6.12 -8.55
C GLY A 37 15.22 5.69 -7.24
N GLU A 38 15.33 6.49 -6.19
CA GLU A 38 14.81 6.17 -4.84
C GLU A 38 13.28 5.99 -4.81
N THR A 39 12.56 6.67 -5.72
CA THR A 39 11.09 6.65 -5.77
C THR A 39 10.61 6.51 -7.20
N ALA A 40 9.57 5.69 -7.40
CA ALA A 40 8.93 5.50 -8.70
C ALA A 40 7.41 5.36 -8.54
N VAL A 41 6.64 5.90 -9.49
CA VAL A 41 5.19 5.81 -9.52
C VAL A 41 4.77 4.77 -10.55
N PHE A 42 3.95 3.80 -10.12
CA PHE A 42 3.35 2.78 -10.98
C PHE A 42 1.85 3.01 -11.07
N THR A 43 1.28 2.73 -12.24
CA THR A 43 -0.15 2.87 -12.50
C THR A 43 -0.70 1.66 -13.23
N ASP A 44 -1.94 1.27 -12.93
CA ASP A 44 -2.73 0.31 -13.71
C ASP A 44 -3.68 1.02 -14.70
N GLY A 45 -3.55 2.34 -14.84
CA GLY A 45 -4.37 3.23 -15.65
C GLY A 45 -5.35 4.08 -14.84
N ALA A 46 -6.00 3.50 -13.82
CA ALA A 46 -6.99 4.20 -12.99
C ALA A 46 -6.44 4.54 -11.60
N HIS A 47 -5.55 3.70 -11.08
CA HIS A 47 -4.94 3.83 -9.76
C HIS A 47 -3.43 4.07 -9.89
N SER A 48 -2.83 4.59 -8.83
CA SER A 48 -1.38 4.79 -8.73
C SER A 48 -0.86 4.31 -7.39
N VAL A 49 0.34 3.77 -7.39
CA VAL A 49 1.11 3.48 -6.19
C VAL A 49 2.51 4.06 -6.34
N THR A 50 2.98 4.74 -5.31
CA THR A 50 4.35 5.23 -5.23
C THR A 50 5.17 4.19 -4.49
N ALA A 51 6.14 3.58 -5.16
CA ALA A 51 7.15 2.75 -4.52
C ALA A 51 8.33 3.62 -4.08
N ILE A 52 8.91 3.33 -2.92
CA ILE A 52 10.08 4.02 -2.36
C ILE A 52 11.07 2.95 -1.88
N ALA A 53 12.29 2.97 -2.40
CA ALA A 53 13.37 2.11 -1.92
C ALA A 53 13.96 2.68 -0.64
N ILE A 54 14.25 1.80 0.32
CA ILE A 54 14.84 2.14 1.60
C ILE A 54 16.08 1.28 1.82
N ASN A 55 17.18 1.96 2.14
CA ASN A 55 18.32 1.40 2.84
C ASN A 55 18.24 1.95 4.27
N THR A 56 18.15 1.08 5.26
CA THR A 56 18.01 1.53 6.65
C THR A 56 19.34 1.90 7.33
N GLU A 57 20.45 1.68 6.62
CA GLU A 57 21.82 1.86 7.10
C GLU A 57 22.63 2.82 6.21
N GLN A 58 21.95 3.70 5.46
CA GLN A 58 22.59 4.68 4.55
C GLN A 58 23.86 5.31 5.13
N PRO A 59 24.92 5.50 4.30
CA PRO A 59 25.02 5.25 2.84
C PRO A 59 25.33 3.77 2.47
N PRO A 60 25.03 3.34 1.21
CA PRO A 60 24.69 4.15 0.03
C PRO A 60 23.21 4.51 -0.12
N THR A 61 22.92 5.51 -0.95
CA THR A 61 21.53 5.90 -1.29
C THR A 61 20.88 4.78 -2.13
N PRO A 62 19.72 4.25 -1.70
CA PRO A 62 19.05 3.17 -2.40
C PRO A 62 18.40 3.66 -3.69
N SER A 63 18.27 2.75 -4.65
CA SER A 63 17.43 2.93 -5.82
C SER A 63 16.48 1.75 -5.99
N LEU A 64 15.27 2.01 -6.48
CA LEU A 64 14.38 0.96 -6.95
C LEU A 64 14.95 0.38 -8.24
N HIS A 65 15.08 -0.93 -8.28
CA HIS A 65 15.49 -1.63 -9.48
C HIS A 65 14.37 -2.50 -10.02
N GLN A 66 14.00 -2.26 -11.28
CA GLN A 66 12.97 -3.02 -11.98
C GLN A 66 13.58 -4.00 -12.97
N GLY A 67 13.36 -5.30 -12.74
CA GLY A 67 13.81 -6.38 -13.63
C GLY A 67 12.71 -7.36 -14.00
N LEU A 68 13.09 -8.42 -14.74
CA LEU A 68 12.17 -9.46 -15.24
C LEU A 68 11.38 -10.16 -14.13
N PHE A 69 11.89 -10.15 -12.90
CA PHE A 69 11.28 -10.81 -11.76
C PHE A 69 10.46 -9.86 -10.87
N GLY A 70 10.58 -8.54 -11.02
CA GLY A 70 9.88 -7.57 -10.19
C GLY A 70 10.77 -6.41 -9.74
N LEU A 71 10.34 -5.75 -8.66
CA LEU A 71 11.08 -4.69 -7.98
C LEU A 71 11.95 -5.24 -6.86
N GLY A 72 13.18 -4.74 -6.80
CA GLY A 72 14.03 -4.82 -5.61
C GLY A 72 14.65 -3.46 -5.29
N VAL A 73 15.59 -3.47 -4.37
CA VAL A 73 16.44 -2.35 -4.01
C VAL A 73 17.81 -2.58 -4.65
N ASN A 74 18.50 -1.51 -5.04
CA ASN A 74 19.86 -1.55 -5.55
C ASN A 74 20.68 -0.49 -4.81
N LEU A 75 21.73 -0.95 -4.13
CA LEU A 75 22.68 -0.14 -3.37
C LEU A 75 23.98 0.15 -4.15
N GLY A 76 24.14 -0.41 -5.35
CA GLY A 76 25.22 -0.08 -6.28
C GLY A 76 26.01 -1.29 -6.77
N LEU A 77 27.34 -1.20 -6.70
CA LEU A 77 28.22 -2.22 -7.29
C LEU A 77 28.12 -3.54 -6.53
N LEU A 78 27.95 -4.64 -7.29
CA LEU A 78 27.85 -6.02 -6.79
C LEU A 78 26.53 -6.36 -6.07
N ASP A 79 25.55 -5.47 -6.14
CA ASP A 79 24.21 -5.68 -5.60
C ASP A 79 23.39 -6.68 -6.45
N SER A 80 22.60 -7.50 -5.77
CA SER A 80 21.72 -8.53 -6.38
C SER A 80 20.44 -7.92 -7.00
N ASN A 81 20.18 -6.65 -6.68
CA ASN A 81 19.00 -5.88 -6.98
C ASN A 81 17.74 -6.48 -6.36
N GLN A 82 17.85 -7.13 -5.19
CA GLN A 82 16.77 -7.78 -4.46
C GLN A 82 16.35 -6.92 -3.26
N ILE A 83 15.40 -7.39 -2.46
CA ILE A 83 15.18 -6.89 -1.11
C ILE A 83 15.86 -7.95 -0.24
N ASP A 84 17.01 -7.61 0.31
CA ASP A 84 17.81 -8.49 1.14
C ASP A 84 18.25 -7.83 2.46
N ASN A 85 19.11 -8.53 3.19
CA ASN A 85 19.76 -8.04 4.40
C ASN A 85 21.25 -8.38 4.37
N VAL A 86 21.82 -8.48 3.16
CA VAL A 86 23.22 -8.82 2.93
C VAL A 86 24.01 -7.52 2.81
N GLY A 87 24.60 -7.11 3.94
CA GLY A 87 25.20 -5.79 4.07
C GLY A 87 24.27 -4.91 4.88
N ASP A 88 23.39 -4.19 4.20
CA ASP A 88 22.43 -3.29 4.83
C ASP A 88 21.01 -3.89 4.79
N ASP A 89 20.17 -3.62 5.79
CA ASP A 89 18.75 -4.03 5.71
C ASP A 89 17.98 -3.16 4.68
N GLU A 90 17.37 -3.81 3.71
CA GLU A 90 16.63 -3.18 2.63
C GLU A 90 15.10 -3.32 2.77
N ALA A 91 14.38 -2.35 2.22
CA ALA A 91 12.93 -2.43 2.14
C ALA A 91 12.35 -1.63 0.97
N ILE A 92 11.11 -1.96 0.61
CA ILE A 92 10.28 -1.14 -0.27
C ILE A 92 9.02 -0.71 0.47
N VAL A 93 8.72 0.58 0.42
CA VAL A 93 7.43 1.14 0.82
C VAL A 93 6.55 1.33 -0.41
N PHE A 94 5.33 0.84 -0.34
CA PHE A 94 4.26 1.14 -1.28
C PHE A 94 3.28 2.12 -0.62
N ASP A 95 3.24 3.34 -1.14
CA ASP A 95 2.33 4.41 -0.73
C ASP A 95 1.22 4.59 -1.76
N PHE A 96 -0.02 4.31 -1.35
CA PHE A 96 -1.19 4.42 -2.20
C PHE A 96 -1.83 5.82 -2.14
N GLY A 97 -1.43 6.68 -1.20
CA GLY A 97 -2.05 7.99 -0.96
C GLY A 97 -3.49 7.93 -0.41
N VAL A 98 -4.11 6.75 -0.39
CA VAL A 98 -5.44 6.44 0.14
C VAL A 98 -5.40 5.13 0.92
N ILE A 99 -6.39 4.89 1.78
CA ILE A 99 -6.51 3.60 2.46
C ILE A 99 -6.98 2.56 1.45
N VAL A 100 -6.18 1.51 1.27
CA VAL A 100 -6.53 0.35 0.45
C VAL A 100 -6.53 -0.91 1.30
N ASN A 101 -7.42 -1.84 0.97
CA ASN A 101 -7.29 -3.23 1.40
C ASN A 101 -6.18 -3.87 0.59
N PHE A 102 -5.12 -4.33 1.25
CA PHE A 102 -4.08 -5.10 0.57
C PHE A 102 -4.49 -6.55 0.58
N GLU A 103 -4.79 -7.10 -0.59
CA GLU A 103 -5.36 -8.43 -0.74
C GLU A 103 -4.27 -9.48 -0.89
N SER A 104 -3.28 -9.21 -1.73
CA SER A 104 -2.13 -10.10 -1.87
C SER A 104 -0.90 -9.42 -2.43
N ILE A 105 0.25 -9.97 -2.07
CA ILE A 105 1.54 -9.66 -2.69
C ILE A 105 2.15 -10.93 -3.23
N THR A 106 2.72 -10.85 -4.43
CA THR A 106 3.50 -11.91 -5.03
C THR A 106 4.97 -11.53 -4.99
N LEU A 107 5.75 -12.35 -4.29
CA LEU A 107 7.20 -12.30 -4.24
C LEU A 107 7.78 -13.29 -5.25
N SER A 108 8.88 -12.92 -5.89
CA SER A 108 9.66 -13.77 -6.78
C SER A 108 11.09 -13.87 -6.28
N LEU A 109 11.79 -14.91 -6.73
CA LEU A 109 13.12 -15.24 -6.24
C LEU A 109 13.17 -15.52 -4.73
N ALA A 110 12.02 -15.72 -4.08
CA ALA A 110 11.93 -15.96 -2.65
C ALA A 110 12.24 -17.44 -2.38
N SER A 111 13.48 -17.72 -1.98
CA SER A 111 14.00 -19.04 -1.66
C SER A 111 13.72 -19.50 -0.24
N PHE A 112 14.00 -20.77 0.06
CA PHE A 112 13.72 -21.36 1.38
C PHE A 112 14.41 -20.65 2.54
N PHE A 113 15.46 -19.89 2.26
CA PHE A 113 16.21 -19.14 3.25
C PHE A 113 15.76 -17.67 3.32
N ASP A 114 15.01 -17.21 2.32
CA ASP A 114 14.54 -15.82 2.28
C ASP A 114 13.29 -15.65 3.14
N ASP A 115 13.47 -14.97 4.27
CA ASP A 115 12.37 -14.58 5.14
C ASP A 115 11.88 -13.18 4.78
N TYR A 116 10.56 -13.03 4.68
CA TYR A 116 9.90 -11.76 4.42
C TYR A 116 9.03 -11.33 5.59
N ARG A 117 8.87 -10.02 5.72
CA ARG A 117 7.91 -9.39 6.61
C ARG A 117 7.21 -8.26 5.89
N ILE A 118 5.92 -8.14 6.19
CA ILE A 118 5.02 -7.17 5.58
C ILE A 118 4.32 -6.43 6.71
N TRP A 119 4.48 -5.12 6.72
CA TRP A 119 3.83 -4.23 7.68
C TRP A 119 2.90 -3.28 6.96
N GLY A 120 1.87 -2.82 7.66
CA GLY A 120 1.02 -1.72 7.22
C GLY A 120 1.01 -0.61 8.25
N THR A 121 0.85 0.63 7.78
CA THR A 121 0.68 1.77 8.67
C THR A 121 -0.24 2.85 8.10
N ASN A 122 -0.95 3.50 9.02
CA ASN A 122 -1.71 4.73 8.78
C ASN A 122 -1.03 5.94 9.43
N ASP A 123 0.12 5.73 10.07
CA ASP A 123 0.84 6.72 10.86
C ASP A 123 2.18 7.05 10.19
N GLY A 124 2.53 8.35 10.12
CA GLY A 124 3.88 8.82 9.79
C GLY A 124 4.45 8.41 8.42
N SER A 125 5.59 9.04 8.07
CA SER A 125 6.37 8.73 6.88
C SER A 125 7.35 7.59 7.17
N VAL A 126 7.08 6.38 6.67
CA VAL A 126 8.02 5.25 6.71
C VAL A 126 9.28 5.53 5.87
N ALA A 127 9.19 6.48 4.93
CA ALA A 127 10.27 6.83 4.00
C ALA A 127 11.45 7.62 4.60
N SER A 128 11.40 8.02 5.88
CA SER A 128 12.44 8.88 6.48
C SER A 128 13.37 8.19 7.48
N CYS A 129 13.35 6.86 7.57
CA CYS A 129 14.26 6.13 8.46
C CYS A 129 15.71 6.21 7.97
N THR A 130 16.49 7.11 8.57
CA THR A 130 17.90 7.39 8.22
C THR A 130 18.89 6.67 9.15
N ALA A 131 18.42 6.04 10.23
CA ALA A 131 19.25 5.25 11.14
C ALA A 131 18.38 4.33 12.01
N GLY A 132 18.95 3.19 12.43
CA GLY A 132 18.32 2.25 13.36
C GLY A 132 17.91 0.91 12.75
N GLY A 133 18.32 0.62 11.51
CA GLY A 133 17.97 -0.62 10.83
C GLY A 133 16.45 -0.77 10.66
N LEU A 134 16.00 -2.01 10.54
CA LEU A 134 14.57 -2.33 10.51
C LEU A 134 13.80 -1.89 11.78
N SER A 135 14.48 -1.64 12.91
CA SER A 135 13.80 -1.22 14.16
C SER A 135 13.10 0.13 14.04
N CYS A 136 13.66 1.06 13.25
CA CYS A 136 13.03 2.34 12.96
C CYS A 136 11.69 2.13 12.23
N LEU A 137 11.72 1.29 11.19
CA LEU A 137 10.58 1.01 10.34
C LEU A 137 9.46 0.26 11.08
N THR A 138 9.81 -0.70 11.94
CA THR A 138 8.82 -1.48 12.70
C THR A 138 8.17 -0.71 13.85
N SER A 139 8.80 0.37 14.34
CA SER A 139 8.22 1.19 15.43
C SER A 139 6.98 2.00 15.02
N VAL A 140 6.86 2.30 13.73
CA VAL A 140 5.77 3.11 13.15
C VAL A 140 4.78 2.28 12.35
N SER A 141 4.89 0.95 12.37
CA SER A 141 4.09 0.07 11.53
C SER A 141 3.66 -1.21 12.25
N SER A 142 2.53 -1.79 11.82
CA SER A 142 1.99 -3.03 12.39
C SER A 142 2.33 -4.19 11.48
N LEU A 143 2.89 -5.27 12.04
CA LEU A 143 3.16 -6.50 11.28
C LEU A 143 1.85 -7.15 10.87
N ILE A 144 1.67 -7.38 9.57
CA ILE A 144 0.45 -7.97 8.99
C ILE A 144 0.72 -9.41 8.54
N ALA A 145 1.91 -9.67 8.00
CA ALA A 145 2.30 -11.00 7.58
C ALA A 145 3.82 -11.20 7.65
N SER A 146 4.22 -12.45 7.80
CA SER A 146 5.61 -12.90 7.71
C SER A 146 5.66 -14.35 7.27
N GLY A 147 6.74 -14.75 6.63
CA GLY A 147 6.97 -16.14 6.22
C GLY A 147 8.31 -16.31 5.54
N ALA A 148 8.51 -17.48 4.96
CA ALA A 148 9.70 -17.84 4.19
C ALA A 148 9.34 -18.12 2.72
N GLY A 149 10.35 -18.07 1.84
CA GLY A 149 10.22 -18.41 0.43
C GLY A 149 9.87 -19.88 0.15
N SER A 150 9.62 -20.22 -1.12
CA SER A 150 9.02 -21.50 -1.54
C SER A 150 9.93 -22.42 -2.35
N GLY A 151 11.21 -22.11 -2.49
CA GLY A 151 12.17 -22.94 -3.20
C GLY A 151 13.19 -22.15 -3.99
N LEU A 152 14.15 -22.81 -4.64
CA LEU A 152 15.10 -22.09 -5.49
C LEU A 152 14.35 -21.27 -6.54
N GLU A 153 14.56 -19.95 -6.54
CA GLU A 153 13.83 -18.98 -7.36
C GLU A 153 12.29 -19.00 -7.18
N GLY A 154 11.84 -19.30 -5.96
CA GLY A 154 10.46 -19.53 -5.63
C GLY A 154 9.54 -18.33 -5.90
N LEU A 155 8.30 -18.65 -6.27
CA LEU A 155 7.20 -17.69 -6.31
C LEU A 155 6.35 -17.90 -5.04
N VAL A 156 6.15 -16.83 -4.28
CA VAL A 156 5.30 -16.85 -3.08
C VAL A 156 4.21 -15.82 -3.22
N THR A 157 2.95 -16.26 -3.12
CA THR A 157 1.82 -15.34 -2.98
C THR A 157 1.35 -15.36 -1.53
N VAL A 158 1.39 -14.18 -0.91
CA VAL A 158 0.94 -13.96 0.46
C VAL A 158 -0.42 -13.29 0.41
N ASN A 159 -1.44 -13.95 0.95
CA ASN A 159 -2.75 -13.33 1.12
C ASN A 159 -2.73 -12.47 2.38
N LEU A 160 -3.23 -11.25 2.26
CA LEU A 160 -3.18 -10.24 3.30
C LEU A 160 -4.61 -9.84 3.69
N MET A 161 -4.77 -9.50 4.96
CA MET A 161 -6.01 -8.96 5.51
C MET A 161 -5.67 -7.74 6.35
N GLY A 162 -5.36 -6.64 5.66
CA GLY A 162 -5.01 -5.36 6.28
C GLY A 162 -5.48 -4.18 5.44
N ASN A 163 -5.73 -3.06 6.12
CA ASN A 163 -6.10 -1.79 5.51
C ASN A 163 -5.18 -0.67 6.00
N ALA A 164 -4.38 -0.12 5.10
CA ALA A 164 -3.41 0.91 5.40
C ALA A 164 -3.21 1.85 4.22
N PHE A 165 -2.68 3.05 4.50
CA PHE A 165 -2.19 3.99 3.48
C PHE A 165 -0.87 3.51 2.85
N ARG A 166 -0.01 2.93 3.68
CA ARG A 166 1.33 2.50 3.31
C ARG A 166 1.57 1.07 3.75
N TYR A 167 2.29 0.36 2.91
CA TYR A 167 2.79 -0.97 3.22
C TYR A 167 4.28 -1.05 3.01
N LEU A 168 4.94 -1.66 3.97
CA LEU A 168 6.38 -1.88 3.98
C LEU A 168 6.63 -3.36 3.75
N ILE A 169 7.58 -3.68 2.88
CA ILE A 169 8.05 -5.04 2.65
C ILE A 169 9.57 -5.03 2.82
N ALA A 170 10.04 -5.87 3.74
CA ALA A 170 11.44 -5.96 4.10
C ALA A 170 11.78 -7.38 4.54
N THR A 171 13.06 -7.69 4.50
CA THR A 171 13.62 -8.94 5.02
C THR A 171 13.58 -8.99 6.55
N VAL A 172 13.87 -10.16 7.11
CA VAL A 172 14.09 -10.31 8.55
C VAL A 172 15.52 -9.90 8.89
N PRO A 173 15.75 -9.03 9.89
CA PRO A 173 17.10 -8.62 10.26
C PRO A 173 17.89 -9.82 10.76
N GLY A 174 19.10 -9.99 10.22
CA GLY A 174 19.95 -11.13 10.51
C GLY A 174 19.46 -12.46 9.94
N GLY A 175 18.51 -12.45 9.00
CA GLY A 175 18.16 -13.60 8.18
C GLY A 175 19.33 -14.05 7.31
N SER A 176 19.32 -15.31 6.87
CA SER A 176 20.27 -15.84 5.89
C SER A 176 19.54 -15.99 4.57
N GLY A 177 19.88 -15.28 3.51
CA GLY A 177 19.17 -15.40 2.23
C GLY A 177 19.79 -14.55 1.12
N ASP A 178 19.42 -14.85 -0.13
CA ASP A 178 19.84 -14.09 -1.31
C ASP A 178 18.85 -12.93 -1.61
N GLY A 179 17.76 -12.82 -0.84
CA GLY A 179 16.73 -11.80 -0.98
C GLY A 179 15.61 -12.18 -1.95
N TYR A 180 14.64 -11.29 -2.12
CA TYR A 180 13.52 -11.52 -3.04
C TYR A 180 13.13 -10.23 -3.78
N LYS A 181 12.29 -10.35 -4.80
CA LYS A 181 11.70 -9.19 -5.49
C LYS A 181 10.19 -9.17 -5.34
N VAL A 182 9.61 -7.99 -5.37
CA VAL A 182 8.15 -7.81 -5.41
C VAL A 182 7.70 -7.84 -6.86
N LYS A 183 6.99 -8.91 -7.24
CA LYS A 183 6.51 -9.11 -8.61
C LYS A 183 5.21 -8.38 -8.89
N SER A 184 4.26 -8.44 -7.96
CA SER A 184 2.94 -7.82 -8.12
C SER A 184 2.21 -7.61 -6.80
N LEU A 185 1.30 -6.63 -6.78
CA LEU A 185 0.36 -6.37 -5.68
C LEU A 185 -1.07 -6.41 -6.21
N ALA A 186 -1.99 -6.96 -5.41
CA ALA A 186 -3.43 -6.80 -5.60
C ALA A 186 -4.00 -6.04 -4.40
N VAL A 187 -4.73 -4.96 -4.68
CA VAL A 187 -5.36 -4.13 -3.67
C VAL A 187 -6.79 -3.78 -4.09
N SER A 188 -7.64 -3.43 -3.14
CA SER A 188 -8.92 -2.78 -3.42
C SER A 188 -9.10 -1.52 -2.60
N GLU A 189 -9.66 -0.48 -3.20
CA GLU A 189 -9.97 0.73 -2.44
C GLU A 189 -11.02 0.44 -1.38
N VAL A 190 -10.82 0.96 -0.17
CA VAL A 190 -11.85 0.92 0.86
C VAL A 190 -12.91 1.96 0.49
N PRO A 191 -14.16 1.57 0.15
CA PRO A 191 -15.17 2.53 -0.23
C PRO A 191 -15.36 3.53 0.91
N VAL A 192 -15.15 4.82 0.63
CA VAL A 192 -15.46 5.85 1.63
C VAL A 192 -16.94 5.72 1.91
N PRO A 193 -17.37 5.53 3.17
CA PRO A 193 -18.78 5.38 3.47
C PRO A 193 -19.52 6.59 2.88
N GLY A 194 -20.50 6.33 2.00
CA GLY A 194 -21.40 7.37 1.50
C GLY A 194 -22.07 8.15 2.64
N ALA A 195 -21.98 7.65 3.88
CA ALA A 195 -22.27 8.33 5.12
C ALA A 195 -21.63 9.72 5.28
N LEU A 196 -20.46 10.05 4.72
CA LEU A 196 -19.94 11.42 4.79
C LEU A 196 -20.81 12.39 3.98
N VAL A 197 -21.16 12.00 2.76
CA VAL A 197 -22.10 12.77 1.91
C VAL A 197 -23.48 12.77 2.54
N LEU A 198 -23.92 11.65 3.14
CA LEU A 198 -25.20 11.54 3.84
C LEU A 198 -25.25 12.41 5.10
N LEU A 199 -24.14 12.53 5.82
CA LEU A 199 -23.98 13.39 6.99
C LEU A 199 -23.99 14.86 6.58
N LEU A 200 -23.24 15.22 5.53
CA LEU A 200 -23.21 16.59 5.01
C LEU A 200 -24.57 17.02 4.47
N THR A 201 -25.25 16.15 3.71
CA THR A 201 -26.60 16.42 3.20
C THR A 201 -27.64 16.42 4.32
N GLY A 202 -27.50 15.55 5.32
CA GLY A 202 -28.32 15.53 6.53
C GLY A 202 -28.18 16.82 7.34
N LEU A 203 -26.95 17.29 7.57
CA LEU A 203 -26.67 18.56 8.25
C LEU A 203 -27.19 19.76 7.46
N ALA A 204 -27.02 19.79 6.14
CA ALA A 204 -27.56 20.84 5.28
C ALA A 204 -29.10 20.87 5.34
N GLY A 205 -29.75 19.71 5.32
CA GLY A 205 -31.20 19.58 5.48
C GLY A 205 -31.70 20.09 6.83
N LEU A 206 -31.02 19.71 7.92
CA LEU A 206 -31.33 20.17 9.28
C LEU A 206 -31.14 21.69 9.43
N GLY A 207 -30.07 22.25 8.86
CA GLY A 207 -29.82 23.70 8.86
C GLY A 207 -30.91 24.50 8.14
N PHE A 208 -31.39 24.00 7.00
CA PHE A 208 -32.51 24.62 6.28
C PHE A 208 -33.83 24.52 7.04
N ALA A 209 -34.08 23.39 7.71
CA ALA A 209 -35.28 23.19 8.53
C ALA A 209 -35.28 24.11 9.76
N GLY A 210 -34.16 24.23 10.46
CA GLY A 210 -34.02 25.12 11.63
C GLY A 210 -34.19 26.60 11.31
N ARG A 211 -33.82 27.04 10.09
CA ARG A 211 -34.02 28.43 9.65
C ARG A 211 -35.49 28.80 9.42
N ARG A 212 -36.35 27.82 9.15
CA ARG A 212 -37.79 28.03 8.95
C ARG A 212 -38.56 28.15 10.26
N THR A 213 -38.15 27.43 11.30
CA THR A 213 -38.77 27.53 12.63
C THR A 213 -38.35 28.79 13.39
N ALA A 214 -37.18 29.36 13.09
CA ALA A 214 -36.71 30.61 13.71
C ALA A 214 -37.34 31.90 13.12
N ARG A 215 -38.10 31.80 12.02
CA ARG A 215 -38.77 32.93 11.34
C ARG A 215 -40.30 32.87 11.43
N ALA A 216 -40.84 31.87 12.10
CA ALA A 216 -42.25 31.76 12.45
C ALA A 216 -42.43 32.13 13.93
#